data_AF-A0A9W9P8N3-F1
#
_entry.id   AF-A0A9W9P8N3-F1
#
_cell.length_a   1.000
_cell.length_b   1.000
_cell.length_c   1.000
_cell.angle_alpha   90.00
_cell.angle_beta   90.00
_cell.angle_gamma   90.00
#
_symmetry.space_group_name_H-M   'P 1'
#
loop_
_entity.id
_entity.type
_entity.pdbx_description
1 polymer ?
#
loop_
_entity_poly.entity_id
_entity_poly.type
_entity_poly.pdbx_seq_one_letter_code
_entity_poly.pdbx_strand_id
1 'polypeptide(L)'
;MALRTSAEEAEDAAAGFSAFRAPLPEHSTEITSYIADLYSISASLTSLDDLSKDARIARNWSRIQADLELVQKSLKYTISDIFDHFGRLDGGKVSPDIYKRTWGSMNRFFWDESQYSLTTRFAKYKALLRELNDMLKDSSSDTAVLLGYRHGIKTLLVIQEDRAERSERRRLRRQPSTDVIVEAPRPPHRDSPTSTVQHWIKEVFSSYETETAIPEADHKAGCYDDYQVDKRTLKEDGFEQVLQLAFNDRSQITVYYFIRQSDHRTRIVCKVPHRSRPSESFCFPLNLLEIARSGSSLHLCRRRNGGSELVIWATLNFMTIESLVAFYCTFLALRAQDTARDVKDIRDYEMEEEEELFGGQIDDDGYLHALRVYQDIPSKSIRLQASIHNGPKQRTPVWTAFITHHLHRRGWLKLVDSRTVVVRRMEPFVFMSEDRYRPPKTSRGEHILKFRYASDAEGFLDTIEDIADALP
;
A
#
# COMPACT_ATOMS: atom_id res chain seq x y z
N MET A 1 -10.03 27.45 -11.54
CA MET A 1 -11.07 27.49 -10.48
C MET A 1 -10.65 28.49 -9.44
N ALA A 2 -11.56 29.27 -8.88
CA ALA A 2 -11.23 30.15 -7.75
C ALA A 2 -10.90 29.31 -6.51
N LEU A 3 -9.91 29.71 -5.71
CA LEU A 3 -9.50 28.99 -4.51
C LEU A 3 -10.63 28.84 -3.50
N ARG A 4 -11.44 29.90 -3.37
CA ARG A 4 -12.65 29.89 -2.55
C ARG A 4 -13.63 28.78 -2.92
N THR A 5 -13.85 28.55 -4.21
CA THR A 5 -14.72 27.47 -4.69
C THR A 5 -14.18 26.10 -4.30
N SER A 6 -12.86 25.87 -4.45
CA SER A 6 -12.26 24.60 -4.03
C SER A 6 -12.32 24.37 -2.51
N ALA A 7 -12.26 25.45 -1.71
CA ALA A 7 -12.42 25.38 -0.27
C ALA A 7 -13.87 25.02 0.12
N GLU A 8 -14.85 25.68 -0.49
CA GLU A 8 -16.28 25.39 -0.31
C GLU A 8 -16.63 23.94 -0.71
N GLU A 9 -16.13 23.46 -1.86
CA GLU A 9 -16.29 22.07 -2.30
C GLU A 9 -15.75 21.06 -1.27
N ALA A 10 -14.65 21.38 -0.59
CA ALA A 10 -14.07 20.52 0.45
C ALA A 10 -14.93 20.51 1.73
N GLU A 11 -15.50 21.66 2.11
CA GLU A 11 -16.43 21.77 3.24
C GLU A 11 -17.74 21.02 2.97
N ASP A 12 -18.27 21.10 1.76
CA ASP A 12 -19.47 20.36 1.36
C ASP A 12 -19.22 18.84 1.42
N ALA A 13 -18.04 18.38 1.00
CA ALA A 13 -17.66 16.97 1.12
C ALA A 13 -17.57 16.54 2.61
N ALA A 14 -17.03 17.40 3.48
CA ALA A 14 -16.97 17.16 4.93
C ALA A 14 -18.37 17.09 5.56
N ALA A 15 -19.30 17.93 5.12
CA ALA A 15 -20.70 17.87 5.52
C ALA A 15 -21.36 16.56 5.06
N GLY A 16 -21.08 16.11 3.83
CA GLY A 16 -21.52 14.81 3.32
C GLY A 16 -21.05 13.64 4.18
N PHE A 17 -19.76 13.61 4.54
CA PHE A 17 -19.22 12.60 5.47
C PHE A 17 -19.84 12.67 6.87
N SER A 18 -20.17 13.86 7.35
CA SER A 18 -20.84 14.04 8.64
C SER A 18 -22.21 13.36 8.67
N ALA A 19 -23.00 13.50 7.59
CA ALA A 19 -24.26 12.79 7.42
C ALA A 19 -24.06 11.27 7.23
N PHE A 20 -22.98 10.87 6.56
CA PHE A 20 -22.64 9.48 6.29
C PHE A 20 -22.12 8.70 7.51
N ARG A 21 -21.64 9.40 8.55
CA ARG A 21 -21.04 8.79 9.76
C ARG A 21 -22.03 8.04 10.63
N ALA A 22 -23.20 8.62 10.89
CA ALA A 22 -24.15 8.09 11.89
C ALA A 22 -24.64 6.66 11.58
N PRO A 23 -24.90 6.29 10.31
CA PRO A 23 -25.27 4.91 9.95
C PRO A 23 -24.13 3.88 9.99
N LEU A 24 -22.88 4.30 10.25
CA LEU A 24 -21.67 3.46 10.20
C LEU A 24 -20.81 3.59 11.47
N PRO A 25 -21.31 3.18 12.65
CA PRO A 25 -20.59 3.32 13.91
C PRO A 25 -19.23 2.61 13.92
N GLU A 26 -19.11 1.47 13.22
CA GLU A 26 -17.85 0.72 13.09
C GLU A 26 -16.72 1.50 12.37
N HIS A 27 -17.07 2.51 11.57
CA HIS A 27 -16.12 3.34 10.82
C HIS A 27 -16.09 4.79 11.30
N SER A 28 -16.72 5.10 12.43
CA SER A 28 -16.92 6.48 12.90
C SER A 28 -15.60 7.23 13.09
N THR A 29 -14.55 6.56 13.58
CA THR A 29 -13.22 7.17 13.77
C THR A 29 -12.59 7.57 12.45
N GLU A 30 -12.60 6.68 11.47
CA GLU A 30 -12.04 6.92 10.14
C GLU A 30 -12.78 8.03 9.40
N ILE A 31 -14.12 7.98 9.41
CA ILE A 31 -14.96 9.04 8.80
C ILE A 31 -14.73 10.39 9.49
N THR A 32 -14.52 10.41 10.81
CA THR A 32 -14.19 11.64 11.54
C THR A 32 -12.83 12.19 11.13
N SER A 33 -11.84 11.33 10.85
CA SER A 33 -10.56 11.75 10.28
C SER A 33 -10.75 12.40 8.91
N TYR A 34 -11.59 11.84 8.03
CA TYR A 34 -11.85 12.41 6.70
C TYR A 34 -12.47 13.80 6.78
N ILE A 35 -13.42 14.00 7.71
CA ILE A 35 -14.04 15.30 7.99
C ILE A 35 -12.97 16.31 8.42
N ALA A 36 -12.12 15.95 9.37
CA ALA A 36 -11.05 16.83 9.86
C ALA A 36 -10.03 17.17 8.76
N ASP A 37 -9.68 16.20 7.92
CA ASP A 37 -8.75 16.38 6.81
C ASP A 37 -9.31 17.35 5.76
N LEU A 38 -10.59 17.22 5.40
CA LEU A 38 -11.25 18.10 4.44
C LEU A 38 -11.37 19.54 4.96
N TYR A 39 -11.69 19.73 6.24
CA TYR A 39 -11.66 21.08 6.85
C TYR A 39 -10.25 21.67 6.88
N SER A 40 -9.22 20.85 7.13
CA SER A 40 -7.81 21.30 7.06
C SER A 40 -7.40 21.72 5.65
N ILE A 41 -7.87 21.00 4.62
CA ILE A 41 -7.69 21.35 3.21
C ILE A 41 -8.41 22.68 2.90
N SER A 42 -9.68 22.83 3.30
CA SER A 42 -10.44 24.09 3.12
C SER A 42 -9.72 25.29 3.78
N ALA A 43 -9.28 25.13 5.03
CA ALA A 43 -8.57 26.18 5.75
C ALA A 43 -7.27 26.59 5.05
N SER A 44 -6.53 25.61 4.51
CA SER A 44 -5.29 25.87 3.76
C SER A 44 -5.55 26.61 2.44
N LEU A 45 -6.60 26.25 1.72
CA LEU A 45 -7.03 26.92 0.48
C LEU A 45 -7.52 28.34 0.74
N THR A 46 -8.27 28.55 1.83
CA THR A 46 -8.72 29.88 2.27
C THR A 46 -7.54 30.77 2.66
N SER A 47 -6.58 30.23 3.40
CA SER A 47 -5.33 30.93 3.73
C SER A 47 -4.59 31.37 2.46
N LEU A 48 -4.46 30.49 1.46
CA LEU A 48 -3.83 30.84 0.17
C LEU A 48 -4.62 31.91 -0.59
N ASP A 49 -5.95 31.87 -0.57
CA ASP A 49 -6.82 32.87 -1.19
C ASP A 49 -6.63 34.25 -0.56
N ASP A 50 -6.55 34.31 0.77
CA ASP A 50 -6.34 35.57 1.49
C ASP A 50 -4.92 36.12 1.27
N LEU A 51 -3.90 35.26 1.27
CA LEU A 51 -2.52 35.65 0.94
C LEU A 51 -2.37 36.13 -0.51
N SER A 52 -3.16 35.59 -1.44
CA SER A 52 -3.15 36.01 -2.85
C SER A 52 -3.56 37.47 -3.06
N LYS A 53 -4.32 38.03 -2.11
CA LYS A 53 -4.81 39.43 -2.15
C LYS A 53 -3.77 40.42 -1.62
N ASP A 54 -2.68 39.96 -0.98
CA ASP A 54 -1.61 40.82 -0.47
C ASP A 54 -0.60 41.17 -1.57
N ALA A 55 -0.51 42.45 -1.91
CA ALA A 55 0.41 42.99 -2.92
C ALA A 55 1.90 42.71 -2.63
N ARG A 56 2.27 42.47 -1.36
CA ARG A 56 3.66 42.17 -0.95
C ARG A 56 4.11 40.77 -1.35
N ILE A 57 3.16 39.84 -1.50
CA ILE A 57 3.41 38.42 -1.75
C ILE A 57 3.24 38.07 -3.25
N ALA A 58 2.74 39.01 -4.06
CA ALA A 58 2.52 38.85 -5.51
C ALA A 58 3.74 38.32 -6.28
N ARG A 59 4.97 38.62 -5.82
CA ARG A 59 6.21 38.10 -6.43
C ARG A 59 6.39 36.59 -6.24
N ASN A 60 5.96 36.05 -5.10
CA ASN A 60 6.05 34.62 -4.77
C ASN A 60 4.89 33.81 -5.35
N TRP A 61 3.76 34.46 -5.66
CA TRP A 61 2.57 33.83 -6.25
C TRP A 61 2.89 33.04 -7.52
N SER A 62 3.68 33.65 -8.42
CA SER A 62 4.09 33.02 -9.69
C SER A 62 4.83 31.69 -9.50
N ARG A 63 5.48 31.47 -8.34
CA ARG A 63 6.24 30.25 -8.06
C ARG A 63 5.34 29.07 -7.69
N ILE A 64 4.24 29.33 -7.01
CA ILE A 64 3.34 28.28 -6.53
C ILE A 64 2.17 28.00 -7.48
N GLN A 65 1.92 28.88 -8.45
CA GLN A 65 0.71 28.84 -9.28
C GLN A 65 0.51 27.48 -9.96
N ALA A 66 1.55 26.92 -10.56
CA ALA A 66 1.46 25.63 -11.27
C ALA A 66 1.12 24.46 -10.32
N ASP A 67 1.68 24.46 -9.11
CA ASP A 67 1.42 23.43 -8.10
C ASP A 67 0.04 23.58 -7.47
N LEU A 68 -0.40 24.83 -7.31
CA LEU A 68 -1.73 25.14 -6.83
C LEU A 68 -2.80 24.70 -7.83
N GLU A 69 -2.62 25.01 -9.12
CA GLU A 69 -3.52 24.52 -10.18
C GLU A 69 -3.54 22.99 -10.24
N LEU A 70 -2.38 22.36 -10.08
CA LEU A 70 -2.24 20.90 -10.02
C LEU A 70 -3.07 20.30 -8.88
N VAL A 71 -2.92 20.81 -7.66
CA VAL A 71 -3.63 20.26 -6.50
C VAL A 71 -5.13 20.55 -6.58
N GLN A 72 -5.55 21.73 -7.04
CA GLN A 72 -6.96 22.07 -7.21
C GLN A 72 -7.65 21.13 -8.20
N LYS A 73 -6.99 20.82 -9.32
CA LYS A 73 -7.58 19.93 -10.34
C LYS A 73 -7.72 18.50 -9.82
N SER A 74 -6.67 17.98 -9.18
CA SER A 74 -6.67 16.65 -8.58
C SER A 74 -7.70 16.51 -7.44
N LEU A 75 -7.76 17.53 -6.57
CA LEU A 75 -8.71 17.60 -5.47
C LEU A 75 -10.16 17.60 -5.98
N LYS A 76 -10.46 18.36 -7.03
CA LYS A 76 -11.80 18.36 -7.62
C LYS A 76 -12.25 17.00 -8.11
N TYR A 77 -11.38 16.24 -8.79
CA TYR A 77 -11.73 14.87 -9.18
C TYR A 77 -12.06 14.02 -7.95
N THR A 78 -11.20 14.06 -6.92
CA THR A 78 -11.44 13.33 -5.66
C THR A 78 -12.78 13.70 -5.02
N ILE A 79 -13.07 15.00 -4.89
CA ILE A 79 -14.33 15.49 -4.30
C ILE A 79 -15.53 15.07 -5.16
N SER A 80 -15.43 15.20 -6.48
CA SER A 80 -16.49 14.76 -7.40
C SER A 80 -16.77 13.27 -7.26
N ASP A 81 -15.72 12.45 -7.12
CA ASP A 81 -15.88 11.01 -6.91
C ASP A 81 -16.51 10.68 -5.55
N ILE A 82 -16.20 11.45 -4.48
CA ILE A 82 -16.86 11.32 -3.18
C ILE A 82 -18.36 11.57 -3.34
N PHE A 83 -18.73 12.68 -4.00
CA PHE A 83 -20.14 13.00 -4.24
C PHE A 83 -20.84 11.99 -5.15
N ASP A 84 -20.17 11.43 -6.16
CA ASP A 84 -20.72 10.36 -7.00
C ASP A 84 -21.07 9.10 -6.18
N HIS A 85 -20.33 8.82 -5.09
CA HIS A 85 -20.67 7.74 -4.17
C HIS A 85 -21.82 8.12 -3.25
N PHE A 86 -21.84 9.35 -2.71
CA PHE A 86 -22.96 9.84 -1.89
C PHE A 86 -24.27 9.91 -2.68
N GLY A 87 -24.24 10.27 -3.96
CA GLY A 87 -25.43 10.33 -4.83
C GLY A 87 -26.11 8.97 -5.02
N ARG A 88 -25.44 7.85 -4.71
CA ARG A 88 -26.08 6.51 -4.69
C ARG A 88 -27.02 6.30 -3.50
N LEU A 89 -26.96 7.20 -2.52
CA LEU A 89 -27.81 7.22 -1.33
C LEU A 89 -29.00 8.18 -1.51
N ASP A 90 -29.05 8.92 -2.64
CA ASP A 90 -30.17 9.80 -2.95
C ASP A 90 -31.37 8.97 -3.42
N GLY A 91 -32.40 8.91 -2.57
CA GLY A 91 -33.64 8.20 -2.88
C GLY A 91 -34.27 7.51 -1.66
N GLY A 92 -35.12 8.23 -0.94
CA GLY A 92 -36.00 7.66 0.10
C GLY A 92 -35.28 7.06 1.31
N LYS A 93 -35.94 6.13 2.03
CA LYS A 93 -35.37 5.46 3.21
C LYS A 93 -34.31 4.44 2.79
N VAL A 94 -33.04 4.82 2.95
CA VAL A 94 -31.88 3.95 2.68
C VAL A 94 -31.59 3.05 3.89
N SER A 95 -31.47 1.74 3.67
CA SER A 95 -31.11 0.78 4.73
C SER A 95 -29.64 0.90 5.14
N PRO A 96 -29.26 0.60 6.40
CA PRO A 96 -27.86 0.59 6.86
C PRO A 96 -26.91 -0.24 5.97
N ASP A 97 -27.38 -1.34 5.39
CA ASP A 97 -26.56 -2.19 4.49
C ASP A 97 -26.15 -1.49 3.19
N ILE A 98 -26.90 -0.49 2.74
CA ILE A 98 -26.54 0.31 1.56
C ILE A 98 -25.42 1.30 1.94
N TYR A 99 -25.43 1.86 3.16
CA TYR A 99 -24.31 2.67 3.66
C TYR A 99 -23.03 1.84 3.74
N LYS A 100 -23.08 0.62 4.29
CA LYS A 100 -21.91 -0.28 4.37
C LYS A 100 -21.35 -0.62 3.00
N ARG A 101 -22.23 -0.96 2.04
CA ARG A 101 -21.83 -1.24 0.65
C ARG A 101 -21.25 -0.02 -0.05
N THR A 102 -21.82 1.16 0.18
CA THR A 102 -21.33 2.42 -0.40
C THR A 102 -19.96 2.78 0.17
N TRP A 103 -19.77 2.60 1.47
CA TRP A 103 -18.47 2.77 2.13
C TRP A 103 -17.41 1.83 1.57
N GLY A 104 -17.70 0.53 1.51
CA GLY A 104 -16.79 -0.46 0.93
C GLY A 104 -16.49 -0.19 -0.55
N SER A 105 -17.49 0.25 -1.32
CA SER A 105 -17.31 0.65 -2.72
C SER A 105 -16.42 1.88 -2.86
N MET A 106 -16.59 2.89 -2.00
CA MET A 106 -15.82 4.13 -2.04
C MET A 106 -14.36 3.88 -1.66
N ASN A 107 -14.11 3.12 -0.60
CA ASN A 107 -12.75 2.75 -0.19
C ASN A 107 -12.06 1.94 -1.29
N ARG A 108 -12.76 0.96 -1.87
CA ARG A 108 -12.25 0.19 -3.01
C ARG A 108 -11.99 1.07 -4.23
N PHE A 109 -12.86 2.03 -4.53
CA PHE A 109 -12.69 2.92 -5.67
C PHE A 109 -11.41 3.75 -5.55
N PHE A 110 -11.20 4.43 -4.41
CA PHE A 110 -10.01 5.25 -4.20
C PHE A 110 -8.73 4.40 -4.17
N TRP A 111 -8.83 3.19 -3.59
CA TRP A 111 -7.76 2.21 -3.62
C TRP A 111 -7.41 1.75 -5.04
N ASP A 112 -8.41 1.33 -5.84
CA ASP A 112 -8.19 0.82 -7.20
C ASP A 112 -7.64 1.91 -8.13
N GLU A 113 -8.05 3.17 -7.94
CA GLU A 113 -7.57 4.29 -8.75
C GLU A 113 -6.09 4.61 -8.47
N SER A 114 -5.67 4.70 -7.21
CA SER A 114 -4.35 5.24 -6.87
C SER A 114 -3.42 4.30 -6.10
N GLN A 115 -3.90 3.12 -5.73
CA GLN A 115 -3.19 2.12 -4.92
C GLN A 115 -2.76 2.65 -3.55
N TYR A 116 -3.53 3.60 -3.02
CA TYR A 116 -3.46 4.09 -1.65
C TYR A 116 -4.85 4.59 -1.23
N SER A 117 -5.10 4.64 0.08
CA SER A 117 -6.41 5.00 0.64
C SER A 117 -6.76 6.47 0.45
N LEU A 118 -8.03 6.81 0.68
CA LEU A 118 -8.48 8.20 0.66
C LEU A 118 -7.78 9.02 1.77
N THR A 119 -7.48 8.42 2.92
CA THR A 119 -6.65 9.02 3.99
C THR A 119 -5.29 9.49 3.46
N THR A 120 -4.55 8.59 2.81
CA THR A 120 -3.23 8.91 2.25
C THR A 120 -3.35 9.98 1.15
N ARG A 121 -4.43 9.97 0.38
CA ARG A 121 -4.72 10.99 -0.61
C ARG A 121 -4.90 12.37 0.01
N PHE A 122 -5.71 12.48 1.08
CA PHE A 122 -5.89 13.73 1.80
C PHE A 122 -4.60 14.21 2.47
N ALA A 123 -3.81 13.29 3.05
CA ALA A 123 -2.50 13.63 3.62
C ALA A 123 -1.57 14.27 2.57
N LYS A 124 -1.53 13.74 1.34
CA LYS A 124 -0.76 14.31 0.22
C LYS A 124 -1.24 15.71 -0.15
N TYR A 125 -2.56 15.94 -0.22
CA TYR A 125 -3.12 17.26 -0.51
C TYR A 125 -2.78 18.28 0.59
N LYS A 126 -2.98 17.92 1.85
CA LYS A 126 -2.61 18.78 3.00
C LYS A 126 -1.13 19.12 3.00
N ALA A 127 -0.27 18.12 2.79
CA ALA A 127 1.17 18.31 2.80
C ALA A 127 1.62 19.28 1.70
N LEU A 128 1.14 19.11 0.46
CA LEU A 128 1.46 20.05 -0.61
C LEU A 128 0.93 21.46 -0.29
N LEU A 129 -0.33 21.59 0.12
CA LEU A 129 -0.93 22.89 0.44
C LEU A 129 -0.22 23.62 1.59
N ARG A 130 0.33 22.88 2.57
CA ARG A 130 1.13 23.45 3.64
C ARG A 130 2.44 24.03 3.10
N GLU A 131 3.18 23.26 2.31
CA GLU A 131 4.43 23.74 1.71
C GLU A 131 4.19 24.97 0.80
N LEU A 132 3.09 25.00 0.04
CA LEU A 132 2.75 26.18 -0.77
C LEU A 132 2.43 27.42 0.09
N ASN A 133 1.77 27.23 1.24
CA ASN A 133 1.54 28.32 2.20
C ASN A 133 2.87 28.84 2.79
N ASP A 134 3.78 27.94 3.14
CA ASP A 134 5.07 28.28 3.73
C ASP A 134 5.98 29.00 2.70
N MET A 135 5.97 28.56 1.45
CA MET A 135 6.69 29.22 0.35
C MET A 135 6.20 30.66 0.10
N LEU A 136 4.90 30.91 0.23
CA LEU A 136 4.37 32.27 0.11
C LEU A 136 4.84 33.18 1.25
N LYS A 137 4.92 32.65 2.48
CA LYS A 137 5.28 33.41 3.69
C LYS A 137 6.78 33.68 3.81
N ASP A 138 7.61 32.66 3.62
CA ASP A 138 9.02 32.70 4.03
C ASP A 138 10.01 32.86 2.86
N SER A 139 9.52 33.01 1.62
CA SER A 139 10.34 33.11 0.40
C SER A 139 11.36 31.95 0.26
N SER A 140 11.07 30.81 0.87
CA SER A 140 11.90 29.61 0.87
C SER A 140 12.00 28.99 -0.53
N SER A 141 13.07 28.23 -0.78
CA SER A 141 13.30 27.55 -2.06
C SER A 141 12.60 26.18 -2.11
N ASP A 142 12.34 25.68 -3.33
CA ASP A 142 11.80 24.33 -3.58
C ASP A 142 12.60 23.28 -2.77
N THR A 143 11.95 22.64 -1.80
CA THR A 143 12.54 21.57 -1.02
C THR A 143 12.42 20.23 -1.78
N ALA A 144 13.32 19.29 -1.52
CA ALA A 144 13.22 17.93 -2.09
C ALA A 144 11.88 17.25 -1.72
N VAL A 145 11.33 17.61 -0.54
CA VAL A 145 10.04 17.17 -0.03
C VAL A 145 8.88 17.66 -0.90
N LEU A 146 8.88 18.96 -1.25
CA LEU A 146 7.87 19.55 -2.15
C LEU A 146 7.88 18.88 -3.53
N LEU A 147 9.06 18.59 -4.08
CA LEU A 147 9.18 17.88 -5.37
C LEU A 147 8.53 16.48 -5.32
N GLY A 148 8.66 15.78 -4.20
CA GLY A 148 8.00 14.49 -3.97
C GLY A 148 6.48 14.61 -3.98
N TYR A 149 5.91 15.59 -3.27
CA TYR A 149 4.47 15.82 -3.26
C TYR A 149 3.93 16.24 -4.63
N ARG A 150 4.62 17.16 -5.32
CA ARG A 150 4.31 17.60 -6.69
C ARG A 150 4.23 16.40 -7.64
N HIS A 151 5.22 15.51 -7.60
CA HIS A 151 5.24 14.33 -8.46
C HIS A 151 4.10 13.34 -8.12
N GLY A 152 3.85 13.11 -6.84
CA GLY A 152 2.78 12.21 -6.39
C GLY A 152 1.40 12.66 -6.87
N ILE A 153 1.08 13.95 -6.74
CA ILE A 153 -0.21 14.51 -7.17
C ILE A 153 -0.30 14.56 -8.70
N LYS A 154 0.79 14.86 -9.40
CA LYS A 154 0.83 14.81 -10.87
C LYS A 154 0.55 13.41 -11.41
N THR A 155 1.10 12.38 -10.79
CA THR A 155 0.83 10.98 -11.17
C THR A 155 -0.64 10.62 -10.93
N LEU A 156 -1.21 11.02 -9.79
CA LEU A 156 -2.63 10.84 -9.51
C LEU A 156 -3.51 11.52 -10.56
N LEU A 157 -3.23 12.79 -10.88
CA LEU A 157 -4.04 13.56 -11.81
C LEU A 157 -4.08 12.92 -13.21
N VAL A 158 -2.96 12.38 -13.72
CA VAL A 158 -2.95 11.66 -15.00
C VAL A 158 -3.90 10.46 -14.99
N ILE A 159 -3.95 9.72 -13.88
CA ILE A 159 -4.86 8.57 -13.73
C ILE A 159 -6.32 9.05 -13.71
N GLN A 160 -6.60 10.11 -12.95
CA GLN A 160 -7.94 10.70 -12.84
C GLN A 160 -8.45 11.22 -14.19
N GLU A 161 -7.59 11.90 -14.96
CA GLU A 161 -7.91 12.42 -16.29
C GLU A 161 -8.20 11.30 -17.30
N ASP A 162 -7.36 10.27 -17.37
CA ASP A 162 -7.58 9.12 -18.25
C ASP A 162 -8.89 8.39 -17.89
N ARG A 163 -9.21 8.26 -16.60
CA ARG A 163 -10.50 7.70 -16.16
C ARG A 163 -11.67 8.60 -16.58
N ALA A 164 -11.58 9.90 -16.33
CA ALA A 164 -12.62 10.85 -16.69
C ALA A 164 -12.92 10.81 -18.19
N GLU A 165 -11.88 10.83 -19.03
CA GLU A 165 -12.03 10.69 -20.48
C GLU A 165 -12.70 9.37 -20.89
N ARG A 166 -12.28 8.24 -20.30
CA ARG A 166 -12.89 6.93 -20.58
C ARG A 166 -14.37 6.89 -20.18
N SER A 167 -14.70 7.53 -19.06
CA SER A 167 -16.08 7.61 -18.56
C SER A 167 -16.96 8.42 -19.53
N GLU A 168 -16.42 9.54 -20.05
CA GLU A 168 -17.12 10.42 -20.97
C GLU A 168 -17.32 9.74 -22.34
N ARG A 169 -16.27 9.09 -22.87
CA ARG A 169 -16.37 8.28 -24.11
C ARG A 169 -17.41 7.17 -23.99
N ARG A 170 -17.57 6.56 -22.81
CA ARG A 170 -18.61 5.55 -22.55
C ARG A 170 -20.01 6.16 -22.48
N ARG A 171 -20.17 7.37 -21.95
CA ARG A 171 -21.45 8.10 -21.92
C ARG A 171 -21.89 8.50 -23.33
N LEU A 172 -20.97 9.06 -24.13
CA LEU A 172 -21.22 9.43 -25.53
C LEU A 172 -21.61 8.24 -26.41
N ARG A 173 -21.05 7.04 -26.17
CA ARG A 173 -21.43 5.80 -26.86
C ARG A 173 -22.81 5.24 -26.48
N ARG A 174 -23.42 5.70 -25.38
CA ARG A 174 -24.73 5.22 -24.89
C ARG A 174 -25.88 6.17 -25.25
N GLN A 175 -25.62 7.28 -25.93
CA GLN A 175 -26.70 8.08 -26.50
C GLN A 175 -27.31 7.36 -27.72
N PRO A 176 -28.64 7.23 -27.81
CA PRO A 176 -29.27 6.55 -28.93
C PRO A 176 -29.23 7.45 -30.17
N SER A 177 -28.54 7.01 -31.22
CA SER A 177 -28.83 7.49 -32.57
C SER A 177 -30.17 6.87 -32.98
N THR A 178 -31.16 7.72 -33.26
CA THR A 178 -32.33 7.33 -34.05
C THR A 178 -31.85 6.86 -35.41
N ASP A 179 -31.77 5.54 -35.62
CA ASP A 179 -31.99 4.91 -36.92
C ASP A 179 -32.11 3.38 -36.79
N VAL A 180 -33.25 2.90 -37.28
CA VAL A 180 -33.64 1.58 -37.81
C VAL A 180 -33.04 0.31 -37.19
N ILE A 181 -33.95 -0.48 -36.59
CA ILE A 181 -33.76 -1.86 -36.14
C ILE A 181 -33.38 -2.74 -37.34
N VAL A 182 -32.16 -3.27 -37.35
CA VAL A 182 -31.81 -4.51 -38.04
C VAL A 182 -31.25 -5.47 -36.98
N GLU A 183 -32.02 -6.51 -36.70
CA GLU A 183 -31.72 -7.55 -35.72
C GLU A 183 -30.56 -8.41 -36.22
N ALA A 184 -29.37 -8.22 -35.65
CA ALA A 184 -28.21 -9.07 -35.89
C ALA A 184 -28.12 -10.19 -34.82
N PRO A 185 -27.57 -11.38 -35.16
CA PRO A 185 -27.60 -12.53 -34.27
C PRO A 185 -26.79 -12.27 -32.99
N ARG A 186 -27.34 -12.69 -31.85
CA ARG A 186 -26.71 -12.55 -30.54
C ARG A 186 -25.30 -13.17 -30.54
N PRO A 187 -24.25 -12.41 -30.19
CA PRO A 187 -22.96 -13.01 -29.88
C PRO A 187 -23.09 -13.82 -28.58
N PRO A 188 -22.33 -14.91 -28.42
CA PRO A 188 -22.33 -15.66 -27.17
C PRO A 188 -21.89 -14.73 -26.04
N HIS A 189 -22.56 -14.90 -24.89
CA HIS A 189 -22.35 -14.15 -23.67
C HIS A 189 -20.87 -13.81 -23.46
N ARG A 190 -20.53 -12.52 -23.60
CA ARG A 190 -19.32 -12.00 -22.98
C ARG A 190 -19.56 -12.02 -21.49
N ASP A 191 -18.78 -12.84 -20.81
CA ASP A 191 -18.64 -12.79 -19.38
C ASP A 191 -18.53 -11.33 -18.93
N SER A 192 -19.33 -11.00 -17.93
CA SER A 192 -19.24 -9.73 -17.22
C SER A 192 -17.79 -9.48 -16.83
N PRO A 193 -17.29 -8.23 -16.78
CA PRO A 193 -15.93 -7.98 -16.33
C PRO A 193 -15.77 -8.65 -14.97
N THR A 194 -14.96 -9.71 -14.97
CA THR A 194 -14.69 -10.53 -13.80
C THR A 194 -14.28 -9.58 -12.69
N SER A 195 -15.04 -9.62 -11.60
CA SER A 195 -14.66 -9.20 -10.26
C SER A 195 -13.13 -9.18 -10.17
N THR A 196 -12.51 -8.00 -10.06
CA THR A 196 -11.08 -7.89 -9.78
C THR A 196 -10.81 -8.73 -8.55
N VAL A 197 -10.17 -9.89 -8.72
CA VAL A 197 -9.91 -10.83 -7.64
C VAL A 197 -9.20 -10.07 -6.51
N GLN A 198 -9.83 -10.03 -5.34
CA GLN A 198 -9.24 -9.46 -4.14
C GLN A 198 -8.17 -10.46 -3.68
N HIS A 199 -6.92 -10.21 -4.07
CA HIS A 199 -5.78 -11.01 -3.65
C HIS A 199 -5.23 -10.46 -2.33
N TRP A 200 -4.86 -11.33 -1.39
CA TRP A 200 -4.38 -10.98 -0.04
C TRP A 200 -3.25 -9.93 -0.04
N ILE A 201 -2.43 -9.94 -1.10
CA ILE A 201 -1.32 -8.99 -1.27
C ILE A 201 -1.77 -7.54 -1.21
N LYS A 202 -3.01 -7.22 -1.61
CA LYS A 202 -3.52 -5.84 -1.58
C LYS A 202 -3.66 -5.34 -0.14
N GLU A 203 -4.01 -6.21 0.78
CA GLU A 203 -4.22 -5.87 2.19
C GLU A 203 -2.90 -5.59 2.91
N VAL A 204 -1.81 -6.30 2.54
CA VAL A 204 -0.47 -6.10 3.08
C VAL A 204 0.04 -4.67 2.87
N PHE A 205 -0.34 -4.02 1.78
CA PHE A 205 0.10 -2.65 1.45
C PHE A 205 -0.98 -1.59 1.72
N SER A 206 -2.09 -1.94 2.38
CA SER A 206 -3.28 -1.07 2.50
C SER A 206 -3.14 0.11 3.48
N SER A 207 -2.35 -0.06 4.54
CA SER A 207 -1.81 1.00 5.40
C SER A 207 -0.85 0.38 6.42
N TYR A 208 0.14 1.14 6.88
CA TYR A 208 0.97 0.78 8.03
C TYR A 208 0.51 1.60 9.25
N GLU A 209 0.43 1.00 10.44
CA GLU A 209 0.19 1.77 11.68
C GLU A 209 1.35 2.75 11.94
N THR A 210 2.55 2.39 11.48
CA THR A 210 3.80 3.08 11.78
C THR A 210 4.63 3.24 10.51
N GLU A 211 5.38 4.34 10.43
CA GLU A 211 6.28 4.66 9.31
C GLU A 211 7.69 4.97 9.87
N THR A 212 8.33 3.94 10.43
CA THR A 212 9.65 4.09 11.06
C THR A 212 10.71 4.27 9.99
N ALA A 213 11.30 5.47 9.94
CA ALA A 213 12.28 5.84 8.93
C ALA A 213 13.57 5.01 9.03
N ILE A 214 14.17 4.70 7.88
CA ILE A 214 15.49 4.06 7.77
C ILE A 214 16.46 5.05 7.13
N PRO A 215 17.75 5.08 7.53
CA PRO A 215 18.77 5.88 6.84
C PRO A 215 18.84 5.58 5.34
N GLU A 216 18.83 6.62 4.51
CA GLU A 216 18.92 6.50 3.05
C GLU A 216 20.28 5.91 2.64
N ALA A 217 20.25 4.78 1.93
CA ALA A 217 21.44 4.19 1.32
C ALA A 217 21.77 4.86 -0.02
N ASP A 218 23.06 5.00 -0.34
CA ASP A 218 23.55 5.55 -1.62
C ASP A 218 23.52 4.50 -2.74
N HIS A 219 22.36 3.88 -2.93
CA HIS A 219 22.11 2.94 -4.01
C HIS A 219 21.17 3.57 -5.05
N LYS A 220 21.60 3.53 -6.31
CA LYS A 220 20.80 4.05 -7.41
C LYS A 220 19.69 3.06 -7.76
N ALA A 221 18.44 3.35 -7.37
CA ALA A 221 17.28 2.56 -7.79
C ALA A 221 17.19 2.45 -9.33
N GLY A 222 16.85 1.26 -9.82
CA GLY A 222 16.94 0.95 -11.25
C GLY A 222 16.63 -0.51 -11.59
N CYS A 223 16.57 -0.78 -12.90
CA CYS A 223 16.62 -2.13 -13.45
C CYS A 223 17.78 -2.20 -14.44
N TYR A 224 18.49 -3.33 -14.45
CA TYR A 224 19.77 -3.47 -15.15
C TYR A 224 19.79 -4.66 -16.14
N ASP A 225 18.61 -5.09 -16.57
CA ASP A 225 18.48 -6.12 -17.60
C ASP A 225 18.20 -5.49 -18.96
N ASP A 226 18.51 -6.21 -20.03
CA ASP A 226 18.25 -5.76 -21.40
C ASP A 226 16.88 -6.24 -21.92
N TYR A 227 16.24 -7.17 -21.20
CA TYR A 227 15.01 -7.82 -21.63
C TYR A 227 13.75 -7.00 -21.30
N GLN A 228 13.08 -6.52 -22.35
CA GLN A 228 11.82 -5.77 -22.26
C GLN A 228 10.61 -6.68 -22.50
N VAL A 229 9.53 -6.44 -21.76
CA VAL A 229 8.26 -7.19 -21.90
C VAL A 229 7.09 -6.24 -22.14
N ASP A 230 6.21 -6.65 -23.06
CA ASP A 230 4.86 -6.08 -23.17
C ASP A 230 3.93 -6.75 -22.16
N LYS A 231 3.32 -5.98 -21.26
CA LYS A 231 2.36 -6.48 -20.27
C LYS A 231 1.14 -7.16 -20.90
N ARG A 232 0.85 -6.89 -22.18
CA ARG A 232 -0.24 -7.56 -22.91
C ARG A 232 0.01 -9.04 -23.08
N THR A 233 1.25 -9.45 -23.35
CA THR A 233 1.59 -10.87 -23.51
C THR A 233 1.40 -11.65 -22.22
N LEU A 234 1.70 -11.04 -21.06
CA LEU A 234 1.42 -11.64 -19.76
C LEU A 234 -0.07 -11.95 -19.56
N LYS A 235 -0.96 -11.06 -20.00
CA LYS A 235 -2.42 -11.29 -19.90
C LYS A 235 -2.88 -12.40 -20.83
N GLU A 236 -2.33 -12.46 -22.03
CA GLU A 236 -2.58 -13.53 -22.99
C GLU A 236 -2.11 -14.90 -22.45
N ASP A 237 -1.01 -14.91 -21.68
CA ASP A 237 -0.48 -16.10 -20.99
C ASP A 237 -1.24 -16.48 -19.70
N GLY A 238 -2.34 -15.77 -19.40
CA GLY A 238 -3.22 -16.04 -18.25
C GLY A 238 -2.77 -15.41 -16.92
N PHE A 239 -1.83 -14.45 -16.95
CA PHE A 239 -1.45 -13.71 -15.75
C PHE A 239 -2.37 -12.52 -15.48
N GLU A 240 -2.76 -12.36 -14.22
CA GLU A 240 -3.57 -11.25 -13.73
C GLU A 240 -2.72 -10.32 -12.86
N GLN A 241 -2.88 -9.02 -13.03
CA GLN A 241 -2.23 -8.04 -12.16
C GLN A 241 -2.89 -8.06 -10.77
N VAL A 242 -2.11 -8.37 -9.74
CA VAL A 242 -2.61 -8.43 -8.35
C VAL A 242 -2.17 -7.25 -7.50
N LEU A 243 -1.04 -6.61 -7.83
CA LEU A 243 -0.50 -5.45 -7.12
C LEU A 243 0.21 -4.49 -8.07
N GLN A 244 0.15 -3.19 -7.76
CA GLN A 244 0.99 -2.14 -8.33
C GLN A 244 1.52 -1.24 -7.21
N LEU A 245 2.83 -1.07 -7.14
CA LEU A 245 3.53 -0.21 -6.17
C LEU A 245 4.31 0.87 -6.91
N ALA A 246 4.04 2.13 -6.58
CA ALA A 246 4.77 3.28 -7.14
C ALA A 246 5.81 3.77 -6.12
N PHE A 247 7.08 3.69 -6.49
CA PHE A 247 8.19 4.21 -5.68
C PHE A 247 8.37 5.68 -6.01
N ASN A 248 8.14 6.56 -5.03
CA ASN A 248 8.18 8.02 -5.22
C ASN A 248 9.60 8.60 -4.98
N ASP A 249 10.63 7.80 -5.21
CA ASP A 249 12.02 8.22 -5.11
C ASP A 249 12.51 8.90 -6.41
N ARG A 250 13.83 9.14 -6.52
CA ARG A 250 14.44 9.72 -7.73
C ARG A 250 14.25 8.86 -8.98
N SER A 251 14.01 7.56 -8.83
CA SER A 251 13.87 6.61 -9.94
C SER A 251 12.46 6.56 -10.51
N GLN A 252 11.44 6.90 -9.70
CA GLN A 252 10.02 6.84 -10.07
C GLN A 252 9.59 5.47 -10.60
N ILE A 253 10.26 4.41 -10.15
CA ILE A 253 9.98 3.04 -10.60
C ILE A 253 8.58 2.62 -10.15
N THR A 254 7.86 1.94 -11.03
CA THR A 254 6.60 1.29 -10.66
C THR A 254 6.76 -0.22 -10.76
N VAL A 255 6.56 -0.92 -9.65
CA VAL A 255 6.61 -2.38 -9.57
C VAL A 255 5.20 -2.95 -9.68
N TYR A 256 5.06 -4.06 -10.41
CA TYR A 256 3.80 -4.77 -10.57
C TYR A 256 4.02 -6.24 -10.27
N TYR A 257 3.07 -6.86 -9.57
CA TYR A 257 2.99 -8.31 -9.43
C TYR A 257 1.86 -8.85 -10.30
N PHE A 258 2.19 -9.88 -11.07
CA PHE A 258 1.28 -10.61 -11.92
C PHE A 258 1.26 -12.08 -11.50
N ILE A 259 0.08 -12.65 -11.27
CA ILE A 259 -0.09 -14.04 -10.84
C ILE A 259 -0.99 -14.77 -11.82
N ARG A 260 -0.61 -15.99 -12.18
CA ARG A 260 -1.46 -16.90 -12.95
C ARG A 260 -2.19 -17.85 -12.01
N GLN A 261 -3.52 -17.84 -12.02
CA GLN A 261 -4.33 -18.59 -11.05
C GLN A 261 -4.16 -20.11 -11.15
N SER A 262 -3.93 -20.64 -12.36
CA SER A 262 -3.88 -22.10 -12.59
C SER A 262 -2.72 -22.80 -11.90
N ASP A 263 -1.61 -22.09 -11.68
CA ASP A 263 -0.36 -22.67 -11.18
C ASP A 263 0.40 -21.73 -10.22
N HIS A 264 -0.25 -20.65 -9.78
CA HIS A 264 0.30 -19.60 -8.91
C HIS A 264 1.62 -19.00 -9.39
N ARG A 265 1.95 -19.15 -10.68
CA ARG A 265 3.20 -18.60 -11.20
C ARG A 265 3.19 -17.10 -11.06
N THR A 266 4.29 -16.57 -10.57
CA THR A 266 4.40 -15.13 -10.31
C THR A 266 5.41 -14.47 -11.24
N ARG A 267 5.06 -13.30 -11.74
CA ARG A 267 5.92 -12.39 -12.50
C ARG A 267 6.00 -11.07 -11.75
N ILE A 268 7.23 -10.58 -11.59
CA ILE A 268 7.48 -9.22 -11.17
C ILE A 268 7.83 -8.39 -12.41
N VAL A 269 7.20 -7.22 -12.53
CA VAL A 269 7.47 -6.28 -13.62
C VAL A 269 7.86 -4.94 -13.02
N CYS A 270 9.04 -4.44 -13.38
CA CYS A 270 9.49 -3.11 -13.01
C CYS A 270 9.40 -2.18 -14.23
N LYS A 271 8.61 -1.12 -14.10
CA LYS A 271 8.49 -0.07 -15.11
C LYS A 271 9.35 1.12 -14.70
N VAL A 272 10.34 1.44 -15.52
CA VAL A 272 11.25 2.56 -15.30
C VAL A 272 10.87 3.71 -16.25
N PRO A 273 10.48 4.88 -15.74
CA PRO A 273 10.20 6.03 -16.58
C PRO A 273 11.49 6.63 -17.16
N HIS A 274 11.41 7.18 -18.37
CA HIS A 274 12.50 7.91 -18.99
C HIS A 274 12.03 9.30 -19.41
N ARG A 275 12.93 10.30 -19.35
CA ARG A 275 12.57 11.70 -19.67
C ARG A 275 12.31 11.94 -21.15
N SER A 276 13.02 11.23 -22.02
CA SER A 276 13.06 11.45 -23.48
C SER A 276 12.60 10.27 -24.34
N ARG A 277 12.38 9.09 -23.76
CA ARG A 277 11.93 7.88 -24.48
C ARG A 277 10.77 7.23 -23.73
N PRO A 278 10.01 6.31 -24.37
CA PRO A 278 8.97 5.56 -23.69
C PRO A 278 9.50 4.86 -22.44
N SER A 279 8.64 4.69 -21.43
CA SER A 279 9.02 3.92 -20.24
C SER A 279 9.37 2.49 -20.62
N GLU A 280 10.43 1.97 -20.01
CA GLU A 280 10.87 0.58 -20.22
C GLU A 280 10.22 -0.30 -19.16
N SER A 281 9.85 -1.53 -19.52
CA SER A 281 9.25 -2.50 -18.60
C SER A 281 10.07 -3.78 -18.64
N PHE A 282 10.65 -4.14 -17.49
CA PHE A 282 11.46 -5.33 -17.31
C PHE A 282 10.63 -6.35 -16.55
N CYS A 283 10.62 -7.61 -16.99
CA CYS A 283 9.82 -8.67 -16.40
C CYS A 283 10.70 -9.87 -16.08
N PHE A 284 10.48 -10.47 -14.90
CA PHE A 284 11.19 -11.70 -14.52
C PHE A 284 10.27 -12.66 -13.76
N PRO A 285 10.46 -13.99 -13.89
CA PRO A 285 9.86 -14.98 -13.02
C PRO A 285 10.34 -14.81 -11.57
N LEU A 286 9.42 -14.70 -10.62
CA LEU A 286 9.77 -14.46 -9.22
C LEU A 286 10.60 -15.61 -8.63
N ASN A 287 10.31 -16.84 -9.05
CA ASN A 287 11.03 -18.04 -8.63
C ASN A 287 12.47 -18.13 -9.12
N LEU A 288 12.90 -17.26 -10.03
CA LEU A 288 14.28 -17.19 -10.53
C LEU A 288 15.07 -16.00 -9.94
N LEU A 289 14.48 -15.29 -8.98
CA LEU A 289 15.11 -14.17 -8.28
C LEU A 289 15.39 -14.53 -6.82
N GLU A 290 16.49 -14.00 -6.31
CA GLU A 290 16.87 -13.93 -4.91
C GLU A 290 16.74 -12.47 -4.44
N ILE A 291 16.45 -12.24 -3.17
CA ILE A 291 16.28 -10.89 -2.61
C ILE A 291 17.28 -10.62 -1.48
N ALA A 292 18.09 -9.58 -1.61
CA ALA A 292 19.05 -9.17 -0.59
C ALA A 292 18.77 -7.73 -0.15
N ARG A 293 18.97 -7.45 1.14
CA ARG A 293 18.89 -6.08 1.66
C ARG A 293 20.28 -5.45 1.70
N SER A 294 20.36 -4.16 1.43
CA SER A 294 21.53 -3.33 1.71
C SER A 294 21.05 -1.94 2.12
N GLY A 295 21.23 -1.58 3.39
CA GLY A 295 20.68 -0.38 3.99
C GLY A 295 19.17 -0.27 3.80
N SER A 296 18.72 0.85 3.20
CA SER A 296 17.31 1.09 2.87
C SER A 296 16.87 0.53 1.52
N SER A 297 17.68 -0.34 0.89
CA SER A 297 17.41 -0.89 -0.45
C SER A 297 17.20 -2.40 -0.44
N LEU A 298 16.36 -2.89 -1.35
CA LEU A 298 16.26 -4.30 -1.71
C LEU A 298 16.82 -4.52 -3.12
N HIS A 299 17.79 -5.41 -3.22
CA HIS A 299 18.35 -5.91 -4.46
C HIS A 299 17.66 -7.21 -4.85
N LEU A 300 17.06 -7.21 -6.03
CA LEU A 300 16.52 -8.40 -6.66
C LEU A 300 17.60 -8.94 -7.60
N CYS A 301 18.11 -10.12 -7.30
CA CYS A 301 19.25 -10.72 -7.97
C CYS A 301 18.83 -11.94 -8.78
N ARG A 302 19.38 -12.11 -9.98
CA ARG A 302 19.24 -13.32 -10.79
C ARG A 302 20.56 -14.08 -10.84
N ARG A 303 20.51 -15.40 -10.98
CA ARG A 303 21.71 -16.21 -11.25
C ARG A 303 22.14 -16.08 -12.70
N ARG A 304 23.43 -15.86 -12.95
CA ARG A 304 23.99 -15.82 -14.30
C ARG A 304 24.19 -17.25 -14.84
N ASN A 305 23.63 -17.55 -16.02
CA ASN A 305 23.89 -18.78 -16.80
C ASN A 305 23.85 -20.11 -16.00
N GLY A 306 22.99 -20.22 -14.98
CA GLY A 306 22.90 -21.42 -14.14
C GLY A 306 24.08 -21.64 -13.18
N GLY A 307 24.99 -20.68 -13.06
CA GLY A 307 26.07 -20.66 -12.06
C GLY A 307 25.62 -20.10 -10.71
N SER A 308 26.56 -19.97 -9.77
CA SER A 308 26.35 -19.42 -8.43
C SER A 308 26.50 -17.90 -8.34
N GLU A 309 26.90 -17.23 -9.44
CA GLU A 309 27.07 -15.78 -9.48
C GLU A 309 25.72 -15.08 -9.52
N LEU A 310 25.44 -14.24 -8.52
CA LEU A 310 24.28 -13.38 -8.45
C LEU A 310 24.56 -12.03 -9.11
N VAL A 311 23.66 -11.63 -9.99
CA VAL A 311 23.70 -10.33 -10.68
C VAL A 311 22.43 -9.57 -10.35
N ILE A 312 22.57 -8.30 -9.96
CA ILE A 312 21.44 -7.42 -9.64
C ILE A 312 20.59 -7.22 -10.91
N TRP A 313 19.33 -7.62 -10.83
CA TRP A 313 18.31 -7.39 -11.84
C TRP A 313 17.59 -6.06 -11.58
N ALA A 314 17.25 -5.76 -10.32
CA ALA A 314 16.67 -4.49 -9.92
C ALA A 314 17.08 -4.07 -8.51
N THR A 315 17.10 -2.76 -8.28
CA THR A 315 17.29 -2.13 -6.96
C THR A 315 16.08 -1.26 -6.66
N LEU A 316 15.47 -1.47 -5.49
CA LEU A 316 14.30 -0.72 -5.01
C LEU A 316 14.65 -0.06 -3.68
N ASN A 317 14.39 1.24 -3.55
CA ASN A 317 14.71 2.00 -2.34
C ASN A 317 13.44 2.24 -1.51
N PHE A 318 13.56 2.09 -0.20
CA PHE A 318 12.47 2.24 0.76
C PHE A 318 12.80 3.37 1.74
N MET A 319 11.75 4.03 2.23
CA MET A 319 11.89 5.11 3.22
C MET A 319 11.61 4.62 4.64
N THR A 320 10.87 3.51 4.78
CA THR A 320 10.43 2.97 6.07
C THR A 320 10.71 1.48 6.16
N ILE A 321 11.02 0.98 7.35
CA ILE A 321 11.28 -0.44 7.59
C ILE A 321 10.04 -1.29 7.36
N GLU A 322 8.85 -0.76 7.66
CA GLU A 322 7.59 -1.45 7.44
C GLU A 322 7.36 -1.73 5.97
N SER A 323 7.62 -0.74 5.09
CA SER A 323 7.46 -0.93 3.64
C SER A 323 8.51 -1.87 3.05
N LEU A 324 9.76 -1.80 3.54
CA LEU A 324 10.84 -2.70 3.15
C LEU A 324 10.52 -4.15 3.52
N VAL A 325 10.17 -4.40 4.79
CA VAL A 325 9.82 -5.74 5.29
C VAL A 325 8.56 -6.28 4.61
N ALA A 326 7.53 -5.44 4.43
CA ALA A 326 6.31 -5.86 3.73
C ALA A 326 6.60 -6.32 2.30
N PHE A 327 7.47 -5.61 1.57
CA PHE A 327 7.92 -6.02 0.24
C PHE A 327 8.70 -7.33 0.28
N TYR A 328 9.69 -7.41 1.19
CA TYR A 328 10.55 -8.58 1.33
C TYR A 328 9.78 -9.86 1.67
N CYS A 329 8.94 -9.83 2.70
CA CYS A 329 8.14 -10.99 3.09
C CYS A 329 7.10 -11.37 2.02
N THR A 330 6.49 -10.39 1.35
CA THR A 330 5.58 -10.63 0.22
C THR A 330 6.29 -11.35 -0.93
N PHE A 331 7.50 -10.91 -1.27
CA PHE A 331 8.34 -11.54 -2.29
C PHE A 331 8.58 -13.02 -1.96
N LEU A 332 9.03 -13.32 -0.73
CA LEU A 332 9.29 -14.69 -0.29
C LEU A 332 8.01 -15.55 -0.31
N ALA A 333 6.90 -15.02 0.20
CA ALA A 333 5.64 -15.74 0.27
C ALA A 333 5.05 -16.06 -1.11
N LEU A 334 5.08 -15.10 -2.04
CA LEU A 334 4.63 -15.32 -3.42
C LEU A 334 5.52 -16.35 -4.13
N ARG A 335 6.84 -16.27 -3.92
CA ARG A 335 7.78 -17.21 -4.51
C ARG A 335 7.54 -18.64 -4.03
N ALA A 336 7.32 -18.82 -2.73
CA ALA A 336 7.02 -20.13 -2.15
C ALA A 336 5.64 -20.69 -2.55
N GLN A 337 4.74 -19.85 -3.08
CA GLN A 337 3.43 -20.27 -3.59
C GLN A 337 3.48 -20.68 -5.07
N ASP A 338 4.52 -20.29 -5.81
CA ASP A 338 4.74 -20.67 -7.21
C ASP A 338 4.91 -22.21 -7.32
N THR A 339 4.14 -22.86 -8.20
CA THR A 339 4.20 -24.33 -8.37
C THR A 339 5.25 -24.78 -9.38
N ALA A 340 5.92 -23.86 -10.08
CA ALA A 340 7.04 -24.19 -10.96
C ALA A 340 8.27 -24.61 -10.13
N ARG A 341 9.09 -25.53 -10.68
CA ARG A 341 10.25 -26.16 -10.01
C ARG A 341 10.98 -25.25 -9.02
N ASP A 342 11.21 -25.77 -7.82
CA ASP A 342 12.01 -25.16 -6.78
C ASP A 342 13.41 -24.79 -7.30
N VAL A 343 13.80 -23.53 -7.14
CA VAL A 343 15.22 -23.19 -7.21
C VAL A 343 15.84 -23.64 -5.90
N LYS A 344 16.62 -24.73 -6.00
CA LYS A 344 17.37 -25.28 -4.88
C LYS A 344 18.46 -24.29 -4.46
N ASP A 345 18.75 -24.28 -3.17
CA ASP A 345 19.84 -23.51 -2.56
C ASP A 345 19.69 -21.98 -2.64
N ILE A 346 18.47 -21.45 -2.49
CA ILE A 346 18.28 -20.03 -2.21
C ILE A 346 18.31 -19.81 -0.69
N ARG A 347 19.20 -18.93 -0.21
CA ARG A 347 19.39 -18.63 1.23
C ARG A 347 19.10 -17.17 1.57
N ASP A 348 18.06 -16.63 0.95
CA ASP A 348 17.69 -15.23 1.07
C ASP A 348 16.51 -15.01 2.03
N TYR A 349 16.23 -15.98 2.91
CA TYR A 349 15.13 -15.96 3.88
C TYR A 349 15.51 -15.25 5.19
N GLU A 350 16.79 -14.97 5.38
CA GLU A 350 17.34 -14.12 6.45
C GLU A 350 17.64 -12.76 5.83
N MET A 351 17.06 -11.71 6.39
CA MET A 351 17.25 -10.36 5.90
C MET A 351 18.52 -9.78 6.54
N GLU A 352 19.41 -9.23 5.73
CA GLU A 352 20.61 -8.55 6.25
C GLU A 352 20.24 -7.36 7.13
N GLU A 353 21.15 -6.97 8.02
CA GLU A 353 20.97 -5.86 8.96
C GLU A 353 19.80 -6.03 9.96
N GLU A 354 19.38 -7.28 10.18
CA GLU A 354 18.37 -7.64 11.17
C GLU A 354 18.90 -8.75 12.09
N GLU A 355 18.71 -8.58 13.39
CA GLU A 355 19.16 -9.51 14.42
C GLU A 355 17.97 -10.33 14.95
N GLU A 356 18.12 -11.65 15.01
CA GLU A 356 17.16 -12.55 15.68
C GLU A 356 17.41 -12.53 17.18
N LEU A 357 16.50 -11.91 17.94
CA LEU A 357 16.59 -11.80 19.40
C LEU A 357 15.95 -13.02 20.10
N PHE A 358 14.98 -13.66 19.45
CA PHE A 358 14.31 -14.84 19.97
C PHE A 358 13.83 -15.73 18.83
N GLY A 359 13.85 -17.05 19.06
CA GLY A 359 13.26 -18.05 18.18
C GLY A 359 12.59 -19.18 18.98
N GLY A 360 11.34 -19.48 18.66
CA GLY A 360 10.56 -20.52 19.32
C GLY A 360 9.53 -21.17 18.39
N GLN A 361 8.91 -22.26 18.84
CA GLN A 361 7.89 -22.97 18.06
C GLN A 361 6.48 -22.64 18.58
N ILE A 362 5.56 -22.35 17.66
CA ILE A 362 4.13 -22.14 17.97
C ILE A 362 3.24 -23.11 17.18
N ASP A 363 2.16 -23.54 17.83
CA ASP A 363 1.03 -24.24 17.22
C ASP A 363 0.00 -23.19 16.76
N ASP A 364 -0.09 -22.96 15.46
CA ASP A 364 -0.76 -21.82 14.85
C ASP A 364 -1.67 -22.31 13.70
N ASP A 365 -2.99 -22.20 13.89
CA ASP A 365 -4.03 -22.74 12.99
C ASP A 365 -3.87 -24.24 12.64
N GLY A 366 -3.38 -25.03 13.61
CA GLY A 366 -3.13 -26.46 13.42
C GLY A 366 -1.82 -26.80 12.69
N TYR A 367 -1.02 -25.78 12.33
CA TYR A 367 0.30 -25.92 11.74
C TYR A 367 1.39 -25.55 12.75
N LEU A 368 2.56 -26.15 12.57
CA LEU A 368 3.74 -25.81 13.36
C LEU A 368 4.49 -24.67 12.65
N HIS A 369 4.55 -23.51 13.30
CA HIS A 369 5.29 -22.35 12.83
C HIS A 369 6.51 -22.07 13.73
N ALA A 370 7.55 -21.50 13.12
CA ALA A 370 8.65 -20.88 13.85
C ALA A 370 8.30 -19.40 14.05
N LEU A 371 8.15 -19.00 15.31
CA LEU A 371 7.98 -17.61 15.72
C LEU A 371 9.34 -17.02 16.05
N ARG A 372 9.61 -15.83 15.53
CA ARG A 372 10.85 -15.09 15.80
C ARG A 372 10.58 -13.65 16.20
N VAL A 373 11.45 -13.11 17.04
CA VAL A 373 11.56 -11.68 17.34
C VAL A 373 12.79 -11.17 16.61
N TYR A 374 12.59 -10.16 15.77
CA TYR A 374 13.66 -9.52 15.02
C TYR A 374 13.81 -8.07 15.44
N GLN A 375 15.05 -7.60 15.51
CA GLN A 375 15.40 -6.18 15.63
C GLN A 375 16.15 -5.72 14.38
N ASP A 376 15.62 -4.66 13.76
CA ASP A 376 16.32 -3.96 12.71
C ASP A 376 17.50 -3.16 13.27
N ILE A 377 18.72 -3.39 12.79
CA ILE A 377 19.91 -2.76 13.35
C ILE A 377 19.90 -1.23 13.15
N PRO A 378 19.59 -0.69 11.95
CA PRO A 378 19.60 0.76 11.71
C PRO A 378 18.43 1.52 12.36
N SER A 379 17.20 1.03 12.25
CA SER A 379 16.00 1.73 12.76
C SER A 379 15.63 1.35 14.20
N LYS A 380 16.23 0.28 14.74
CA LYS A 380 15.87 -0.33 16.04
C LYS A 380 14.43 -0.84 16.14
N SER A 381 13.73 -0.93 15.00
CA SER A 381 12.37 -1.44 14.95
C SER A 381 12.33 -2.92 15.31
N ILE A 382 11.35 -3.31 16.12
CA ILE A 382 11.14 -4.67 16.59
C ILE A 382 9.90 -5.24 15.92
N ARG A 383 10.03 -6.45 15.37
CA ARG A 383 8.90 -7.17 14.77
C ARG A 383 8.86 -8.63 15.15
N LEU A 384 7.65 -9.16 15.17
CA LEU A 384 7.37 -10.58 15.22
C LEU A 384 7.24 -11.12 13.79
N GLN A 385 7.71 -12.34 13.57
CA GLN A 385 7.47 -13.08 12.33
C GLN A 385 7.15 -14.55 12.63
N ALA A 386 6.03 -15.03 12.11
CA ALA A 386 5.78 -16.46 12.01
C ALA A 386 6.13 -16.96 10.61
N SER A 387 6.77 -18.12 10.55
CA SER A 387 7.17 -18.78 9.31
C SER A 387 6.91 -20.28 9.37
N ILE A 388 6.75 -20.91 8.22
CA ILE A 388 6.54 -22.36 8.13
C ILE A 388 7.76 -23.08 8.75
N HIS A 389 7.53 -23.94 9.75
CA HIS A 389 8.63 -24.60 10.45
C HIS A 389 9.18 -25.83 9.73
N ASN A 390 8.34 -26.59 9.02
CA ASN A 390 8.71 -27.89 8.44
C ASN A 390 8.23 -28.03 6.99
N GLY A 391 8.88 -28.94 6.27
CA GLY A 391 8.52 -29.33 4.92
C GLY A 391 9.14 -28.45 3.82
N PRO A 392 8.73 -28.65 2.55
CA PRO A 392 9.37 -27.99 1.40
C PRO A 392 9.32 -26.46 1.43
N LYS A 393 8.34 -25.88 2.14
CA LYS A 393 8.15 -24.44 2.26
C LYS A 393 8.71 -23.86 3.56
N GLN A 394 9.60 -24.57 4.24
CA GLN A 394 10.23 -24.11 5.48
C GLN A 394 10.80 -22.68 5.31
N ARG A 395 10.69 -21.86 6.35
CA ARG A 395 11.11 -20.45 6.42
C ARG A 395 10.28 -19.47 5.58
N THR A 396 9.27 -19.93 4.84
CA THR A 396 8.33 -19.01 4.18
C THR A 396 7.57 -18.21 5.24
N PRO A 397 7.53 -16.87 5.15
CA PRO A 397 6.77 -16.04 6.08
C PRO A 397 5.27 -16.28 5.92
N VAL A 398 4.59 -16.48 7.04
CA VAL A 398 3.13 -16.66 7.14
C VAL A 398 2.49 -15.32 7.52
N TRP A 399 3.07 -14.66 8.53
CA TRP A 399 2.71 -13.30 8.90
C TRP A 399 3.87 -12.59 9.60
N THR A 400 3.85 -11.25 9.59
CA THR A 400 4.74 -10.40 10.39
C THR A 400 3.96 -9.27 11.03
N ALA A 401 4.36 -8.83 12.22
CA ALA A 401 3.74 -7.70 12.92
C ALA A 401 4.81 -6.86 13.61
N PHE A 402 4.75 -5.54 13.44
CA PHE A 402 5.63 -4.62 14.16
C PHE A 402 5.12 -4.40 15.58
N ILE A 403 6.01 -4.45 16.56
CA ILE A 403 5.66 -4.36 17.98
C ILE A 403 6.39 -3.23 18.71
N THR A 404 7.27 -2.47 18.04
CA THR A 404 8.07 -1.37 18.62
C THR A 404 7.23 -0.43 19.50
N HIS A 405 6.07 0.02 18.99
CA HIS A 405 5.19 0.95 19.71
C HIS A 405 4.33 0.31 20.80
N HIS A 406 4.34 -1.02 20.90
CA HIS A 406 3.60 -1.77 21.91
C HIS A 406 4.45 -2.08 23.15
N LEU A 407 5.78 -2.11 23.02
CA LEU A 407 6.70 -2.52 24.10
C LEU A 407 6.42 -1.81 25.43
N HIS A 408 6.15 -0.50 25.40
CA HIS A 408 5.87 0.30 26.59
C HIS A 408 4.39 0.32 27.03
N ARG A 409 3.48 -0.31 26.28
CA ARG A 409 2.03 -0.28 26.58
C ARG A 409 1.67 -1.34 27.61
N ARG A 410 1.33 -0.95 28.83
CA ARG A 410 0.94 -1.93 29.88
C ARG A 410 -0.14 -2.91 29.42
N GLY A 411 0.14 -4.21 29.64
CA GLY A 411 -0.83 -5.30 29.42
C GLY A 411 -1.16 -5.58 27.96
N TRP A 412 -0.27 -5.21 27.02
CA TRP A 412 -0.37 -5.59 25.61
C TRP A 412 -0.06 -7.08 25.40
N LEU A 413 0.84 -7.65 26.22
CA LEU A 413 1.05 -9.08 26.36
C LEU A 413 0.42 -9.60 27.64
N LYS A 414 -0.11 -10.83 27.57
CA LYS A 414 -0.62 -11.54 28.73
C LYS A 414 -0.40 -13.04 28.59
N LEU A 415 0.36 -13.63 29.51
CA LEU A 415 0.40 -15.08 29.69
C LEU A 415 -0.94 -15.54 30.29
N VAL A 416 -1.65 -16.44 29.58
CA VAL A 416 -2.95 -16.97 30.05
C VAL A 416 -2.84 -18.40 30.59
N ASP A 417 -1.85 -19.15 30.14
CA ASP A 417 -1.40 -20.43 30.70
C ASP A 417 0.10 -20.61 30.43
N SER A 418 0.71 -21.71 30.89
CA SER A 418 2.17 -21.96 30.76
C SER A 418 2.73 -21.93 29.33
N ARG A 419 1.88 -21.97 28.29
CA ARG A 419 2.29 -22.03 26.88
C ARG A 419 1.58 -21.02 25.99
N THR A 420 0.58 -20.30 26.50
CA THR A 420 -0.25 -19.44 25.68
C THR A 420 -0.09 -17.98 26.10
N VAL A 421 0.37 -17.16 25.15
CA VAL A 421 0.49 -15.71 25.29
C VAL A 421 -0.56 -15.06 24.40
N VAL A 422 -1.33 -14.13 24.97
CA VAL A 422 -2.29 -13.30 24.23
C VAL A 422 -1.65 -11.93 23.93
N VAL A 423 -1.71 -11.52 22.67
CA VAL A 423 -1.19 -10.25 22.16
C VAL A 423 -2.34 -9.34 21.77
N ARG A 424 -2.43 -8.19 22.41
CA ARG A 424 -3.49 -7.21 22.18
C ARG A 424 -3.08 -6.18 21.15
N ARG A 425 -4.04 -5.82 20.27
CA ARG A 425 -3.86 -4.78 19.24
C ARG A 425 -2.67 -5.06 18.32
N MET A 426 -2.35 -6.33 18.09
CA MET A 426 -1.39 -6.71 17.07
C MET A 426 -2.09 -6.63 15.70
N GLU A 427 -1.43 -6.02 14.73
CA GLU A 427 -1.93 -5.89 13.36
C GLU A 427 -0.96 -6.61 12.40
N PRO A 428 -1.09 -7.94 12.25
CA PRO A 428 -0.17 -8.70 11.40
C PRO A 428 -0.47 -8.50 9.91
N PHE A 429 0.59 -8.36 9.11
CA PHE A 429 0.52 -8.59 7.67
C PHE A 429 0.48 -10.09 7.42
N VAL A 430 -0.61 -10.59 6.84
CA VAL A 430 -0.79 -12.01 6.55
C VAL A 430 -0.49 -12.27 5.07
N PHE A 431 0.43 -13.20 4.79
CA PHE A 431 0.96 -13.43 3.44
C PHE A 431 0.28 -14.57 2.67
N MET A 432 -1.01 -14.78 2.97
CA MET A 432 -1.86 -15.75 2.28
C MET A 432 -3.32 -15.35 2.45
N SER A 433 -4.18 -15.95 1.63
CA SER A 433 -5.62 -15.66 1.68
C SER A 433 -6.27 -16.21 2.96
N GLU A 434 -7.27 -15.48 3.45
CA GLU A 434 -7.99 -15.79 4.70
C GLU A 434 -8.69 -17.15 4.68
N ASP A 435 -8.96 -17.72 3.51
CA ASP A 435 -9.54 -19.05 3.36
C ASP A 435 -8.54 -20.17 3.69
N ARG A 436 -7.23 -19.89 3.58
CA ARG A 436 -6.16 -20.86 3.83
C ARG A 436 -5.55 -20.74 5.22
N TYR A 437 -5.60 -19.56 5.82
CA TYR A 437 -5.02 -19.32 7.14
C TYR A 437 -5.61 -18.08 7.79
N ARG A 438 -5.88 -18.18 9.08
CA ARG A 438 -6.29 -17.05 9.92
C ARG A 438 -5.51 -17.08 11.23
N PRO A 439 -4.76 -16.02 11.57
CA PRO A 439 -4.12 -15.94 12.87
C PRO A 439 -5.13 -16.21 14.00
N PRO A 440 -4.87 -17.17 14.89
CA PRO A 440 -5.73 -17.52 16.00
C PRO A 440 -6.02 -16.29 16.86
N LYS A 441 -7.31 -16.08 17.12
CA LYS A 441 -7.82 -14.97 17.92
C LYS A 441 -8.72 -15.46 19.05
N THR A 442 -8.71 -14.74 20.17
CA THR A 442 -9.70 -14.92 21.23
C THR A 442 -11.09 -14.47 20.75
N SER A 443 -12.14 -14.76 21.51
CA SER A 443 -13.49 -14.23 21.24
C SER A 443 -13.56 -12.69 21.28
N ARG A 444 -12.54 -12.03 21.83
CA ARG A 444 -12.39 -10.57 21.87
C ARG A 444 -11.54 -10.02 20.72
N GLY A 445 -11.09 -10.88 19.81
CA GLY A 445 -10.26 -10.50 18.66
C GLY A 445 -8.77 -10.32 18.99
N GLU A 446 -8.31 -10.68 20.19
CA GLU A 446 -6.90 -10.60 20.59
C GLU A 446 -6.12 -11.78 19.99
N HIS A 447 -4.90 -11.56 19.52
CA HIS A 447 -4.10 -12.61 18.88
C HIS A 447 -3.55 -13.60 19.90
N ILE A 448 -3.46 -14.88 19.52
CA ILE A 448 -2.99 -15.96 20.38
C ILE A 448 -1.68 -16.50 19.82
N LEU A 449 -0.63 -16.49 20.64
CA LEU A 449 0.62 -17.21 20.42
C LEU A 449 0.63 -18.42 21.34
N LYS A 450 0.39 -19.60 20.78
CA LYS A 450 0.39 -20.86 21.53
C LYS A 450 1.71 -21.57 21.29
N PHE A 451 2.63 -21.45 22.24
CA PHE A 451 3.94 -22.08 22.18
C PHE A 451 3.85 -23.60 22.35
N ARG A 452 4.74 -24.31 21.68
CA ARG A 452 4.84 -25.75 21.82
C ARG A 452 5.38 -26.13 23.20
N TYR A 453 6.39 -25.40 23.66
CA TYR A 453 7.07 -25.62 24.93
C TYR A 453 6.83 -24.44 25.88
N ALA A 454 6.68 -24.73 27.17
CA ALA A 454 6.48 -23.68 28.18
C ALA A 454 7.72 -22.78 28.33
N SER A 455 8.90 -23.36 28.18
CA SER A 455 10.18 -22.64 28.16
C SER A 455 10.26 -21.59 27.06
N ASP A 456 9.65 -21.85 25.90
CA ASP A 456 9.65 -20.89 24.79
C ASP A 456 8.71 -19.70 25.08
N ALA A 457 7.59 -19.95 25.78
CA ALA A 457 6.67 -18.89 26.18
C ALA A 457 7.30 -17.98 27.25
N GLU A 458 8.02 -18.57 28.21
CA GLU A 458 8.79 -17.84 29.22
C GLU A 458 9.92 -17.04 28.57
N GLY A 459 10.79 -17.71 27.78
CA GLY A 459 11.89 -17.04 27.09
C GLY A 459 11.44 -15.93 26.12
N PHE A 460 10.26 -16.08 25.51
CA PHE A 460 9.67 -15.01 24.70
C PHE A 460 9.32 -13.78 25.55
N LEU A 461 8.68 -13.97 26.70
CA LEU A 461 8.30 -12.87 27.59
C LEU A 461 9.53 -12.17 28.17
N ASP A 462 10.52 -12.96 28.63
CA ASP A 462 11.79 -12.44 29.15
C ASP A 462 12.50 -11.61 28.08
N THR A 463 12.59 -12.11 26.84
CA THR A 463 13.20 -11.37 25.73
C THR A 463 12.47 -10.04 25.47
N ILE A 464 11.14 -10.02 25.53
CA ILE A 464 10.37 -8.80 25.30
C ILE A 464 10.55 -7.80 26.45
N GLU A 465 10.65 -8.26 27.69
CA GLU A 465 10.95 -7.43 28.86
C GLU A 465 12.35 -6.82 28.75
N ASP A 466 13.36 -7.62 28.42
CA ASP A 466 14.74 -7.16 28.19
C ASP A 466 14.82 -6.10 27.09
N ILE A 467 14.10 -6.29 25.98
CA ILE A 467 14.02 -5.32 24.88
C ILE A 467 13.37 -4.02 25.35
N ALA A 468 12.28 -4.11 26.12
CA ALA A 468 11.56 -2.93 26.62
C ALA A 468 12.39 -2.12 27.62
N ASP A 469 13.21 -2.78 28.44
CA ASP A 469 14.11 -2.13 29.39
C ASP A 469 15.35 -1.51 28.70
N ALA A 470 15.79 -2.07 27.57
CA ALA A 470 16.93 -1.57 26.81
C ALA A 470 16.60 -0.37 25.90
N LEU A 471 15.32 -0.16 25.56
CA LEU A 471 14.88 0.94 24.70
C LEU A 471 14.52 2.18 25.57
N PRO A 472 15.06 3.37 25.25
CA PRO A 472 14.87 4.59 26.04
C PRO A 472 13.49 5.23 25.93
#